data_AF-A0A496V0L5-F1
#
_entry.id   AF-A0A496V0L5-F1
#
_cell.length_a   1.000
_cell.length_b   1.000
_cell.length_c   1.000
_cell.angle_alpha   90.00
_cell.angle_beta   90.00
_cell.angle_gamma   90.00
#
_symmetry.space_group_name_H-M   'P 1'
#
loop_
_entity.id
_entity.type
_entity.pdbx_description
1 polymer ?
#
loop_
_entity_poly.entity_id
_entity_poly.type
_entity_poly.pdbx_seq_one_letter_code
_entity_poly.pdbx_strand_id
1 'polypeptide(L)'
;MSKPKGLDSNFIMNNQNNYYPIYLDYPLYSEPRYGWGKPVHPKLYEIINKNRAVYEKILLDFLALKPNYILIPKHPSPGEINQPAWINGSLPGLDAVALYGFISQYKPSRYFEIGVGNSTKFAKQAINDHSNRTSITTIDPYPMPGVADIYDTLIIKPLEHLALEIFDELEAGDILFIDNSHRVFMNSDVTVVFLDILP
;
A
#
# COMPACT_ATOMS: atom_id res chain seq x y z
N MET A 1 -18.46 -16.04 -20.37
CA MET A 1 -17.85 -16.70 -19.19
C MET A 1 -18.93 -17.50 -18.47
N SER A 2 -18.67 -18.76 -18.14
CA SER A 2 -19.60 -19.60 -17.37
C SER A 2 -19.71 -19.11 -15.92
N LYS A 3 -20.89 -19.30 -15.31
CA LYS A 3 -21.12 -19.01 -13.88
C LYS A 3 -20.09 -19.79 -13.04
N PRO A 4 -19.33 -19.13 -12.14
CA PRO A 4 -18.47 -19.83 -11.18
C PRO A 4 -19.29 -20.85 -10.38
N LYS A 5 -18.74 -22.05 -10.16
CA LYS A 5 -19.43 -23.11 -9.39
C LYS A 5 -19.64 -22.64 -7.95
N GLY A 6 -20.85 -22.85 -7.40
CA GLY A 6 -21.19 -22.59 -5.99
C GLY A 6 -22.02 -21.33 -5.71
N LEU A 7 -22.39 -20.56 -6.73
CA LEU A 7 -23.19 -19.34 -6.54
C LEU A 7 -24.70 -19.64 -6.50
N ASP A 8 -25.39 -19.07 -5.52
CA ASP A 8 -26.86 -19.14 -5.34
C ASP A 8 -27.61 -18.84 -6.65
N SER A 9 -28.79 -19.43 -6.79
CA SER A 9 -29.82 -19.15 -7.79
C SER A 9 -30.11 -17.65 -7.97
N ASN A 10 -29.93 -16.83 -6.93
CA ASN A 10 -30.09 -15.38 -6.96
C ASN A 10 -28.90 -14.59 -7.55
N PHE A 11 -27.79 -15.26 -7.89
CA PHE A 11 -26.62 -14.59 -8.45
C PHE A 11 -26.87 -14.18 -9.92
N ILE A 12 -27.10 -12.89 -10.14
CA ILE A 12 -27.18 -12.28 -11.47
C ILE A 12 -25.78 -11.80 -11.86
N MET A 13 -25.16 -12.43 -12.86
CA MET A 13 -23.96 -11.91 -13.52
C MET A 13 -24.31 -10.58 -14.20
N ASN A 14 -23.90 -9.46 -13.61
CA ASN A 14 -24.01 -8.18 -14.28
C ASN A 14 -22.88 -8.04 -15.30
N ASN A 15 -23.09 -8.62 -16.49
CA ASN A 15 -22.11 -8.76 -17.57
C ASN A 15 -21.54 -7.45 -18.14
N GLN A 16 -21.93 -6.29 -17.61
CA GLN A 16 -21.49 -5.00 -18.14
C GLN A 16 -20.41 -4.31 -17.30
N ASN A 17 -20.20 -4.66 -16.02
CA ASN A 17 -19.37 -3.82 -15.14
C ASN A 17 -18.47 -4.53 -14.09
N ASN A 18 -18.20 -5.83 -14.14
CA ASN A 18 -17.30 -6.54 -13.18
C ASN A 18 -17.60 -6.28 -11.67
N TYR A 19 -18.84 -5.95 -11.30
CA TYR A 19 -19.23 -5.78 -9.89
C TYR A 19 -19.79 -7.09 -9.32
N TYR A 20 -19.39 -7.39 -8.08
CA TYR A 20 -19.90 -8.52 -7.30
C TYR A 20 -20.75 -7.97 -6.15
N PRO A 21 -22.10 -8.08 -6.20
CA PRO A 21 -22.95 -7.53 -5.15
C PRO A 21 -22.82 -8.34 -3.86
N ILE A 22 -22.84 -7.64 -2.73
CA ILE A 22 -22.96 -8.23 -1.39
C ILE A 22 -24.36 -7.89 -0.88
N TYR A 23 -25.17 -8.92 -0.65
CA TYR A 23 -26.49 -8.78 -0.05
C TYR A 23 -26.37 -9.05 1.45
N LEU A 24 -26.87 -8.12 2.26
CA LEU A 24 -26.80 -8.19 3.72
C LEU A 24 -28.20 -8.41 4.28
N ASP A 25 -28.34 -9.32 5.23
CA ASP A 25 -29.61 -9.60 5.93
C ASP A 25 -30.04 -8.45 6.85
N TYR A 26 -29.10 -7.56 7.19
CA TYR A 26 -29.30 -6.42 8.08
C TYR A 26 -28.63 -5.17 7.51
N PRO A 27 -29.17 -3.97 7.78
CA PRO A 27 -28.53 -2.73 7.35
C PRO A 27 -27.16 -2.53 8.03
N LEU A 28 -26.18 -2.09 7.24
CA LEU A 28 -24.87 -1.67 7.74
C LEU A 28 -24.87 -0.15 7.95
N TYR A 29 -24.59 0.28 9.17
CA TYR A 29 -24.38 1.69 9.50
C TYR A 29 -22.88 1.96 9.68
N SER A 30 -22.25 2.46 8.62
CA SER A 30 -20.83 2.81 8.67
C SER A 30 -20.64 4.14 9.38
N GLU A 31 -20.13 4.10 10.61
CA GLU A 31 -19.76 5.30 11.36
C GLU A 31 -18.41 5.13 12.06
N PRO A 32 -17.62 6.21 12.20
CA PRO A 32 -16.36 6.15 12.96
C PRO A 32 -16.63 5.73 14.40
N ARG A 33 -15.85 4.77 14.92
CA ARG A 33 -15.90 4.38 16.34
C ARG A 33 -15.21 5.42 17.24
N TYR A 34 -14.16 6.06 16.72
CA TYR A 34 -13.33 7.05 17.42
C TYR A 34 -13.10 8.27 16.53
N GLY A 35 -12.84 9.43 17.13
CA GLY A 35 -12.59 10.69 16.40
C GLY A 35 -13.85 11.27 15.72
N TRP A 36 -13.68 12.27 14.85
CA TRP A 36 -14.77 12.94 14.13
C TRP A 36 -15.91 13.43 15.04
N GLY A 37 -15.54 14.05 16.17
CA GLY A 37 -16.48 14.50 17.21
C GLY A 37 -16.75 13.47 18.32
N LYS A 38 -16.28 12.22 18.17
CA LYS A 38 -16.26 11.20 19.23
C LYS A 38 -14.89 11.17 19.94
N PRO A 39 -14.78 10.56 21.13
CA PRO A 39 -13.49 10.36 21.79
C PRO A 39 -12.46 9.67 20.89
N VAL A 40 -11.19 10.02 21.07
CA VAL A 40 -10.08 9.33 20.39
C VAL A 40 -9.86 7.93 20.98
N HIS A 41 -9.20 7.06 20.24
CA HIS A 41 -8.78 5.77 20.79
C HIS A 41 -7.68 6.00 21.84
N PRO A 42 -7.89 5.68 23.14
CA PRO A 42 -7.00 6.12 24.22
C PRO A 42 -5.58 5.55 24.10
N LYS A 43 -5.44 4.24 23.82
CA LYS A 43 -4.12 3.61 23.67
C LYS A 43 -3.30 4.18 22.51
N LEU A 44 -3.92 4.35 21.33
CA LEU A 44 -3.25 4.96 20.17
C LEU A 44 -2.86 6.41 20.44
N TYR A 45 -3.73 7.17 21.10
CA TYR A 45 -3.42 8.55 21.49
C TYR A 45 -2.20 8.62 22.41
N GLU A 46 -2.12 7.74 23.42
CA GLU A 46 -0.97 7.66 24.33
C GLU A 46 0.32 7.29 23.58
N ILE A 47 0.29 6.24 22.75
CA ILE A 47 1.44 5.79 21.96
C ILE A 47 1.95 6.90 21.05
N ILE A 48 1.05 7.56 20.30
CA ILE A 48 1.43 8.63 19.38
C ILE A 48 2.01 9.81 20.16
N ASN A 49 1.39 10.21 21.28
CA ASN A 49 1.87 11.36 22.04
C ASN A 49 3.21 11.12 22.71
N LYS A 50 3.46 9.91 23.21
CA LYS A 50 4.76 9.52 23.79
C LYS A 50 5.91 9.66 22.79
N ASN A 51 5.63 9.56 21.49
CA ASN A 51 6.64 9.55 20.42
C ASN A 51 6.68 10.83 19.57
N ARG A 52 6.01 11.93 19.99
CA ARG A 52 5.92 13.17 19.19
C ARG A 52 7.26 13.74 18.74
N ALA A 53 8.23 13.81 19.65
CA ALA A 53 9.56 14.33 19.34
C ALA A 53 10.29 13.46 18.29
N VAL A 54 10.05 12.15 18.29
CA VAL A 54 10.62 11.23 17.29
C VAL A 54 10.00 11.52 15.92
N TYR A 55 8.68 11.66 15.85
CA TYR A 55 7.99 11.98 14.60
C TYR A 55 8.39 13.36 14.06
N GLU A 56 8.51 14.36 14.93
CA GLU A 56 8.98 15.70 14.54
C GLU A 56 10.37 15.63 13.93
N LYS A 57 11.30 14.92 14.56
CA LYS A 57 12.65 14.71 14.00
C LYS A 57 12.59 14.04 12.63
N ILE A 58 11.81 12.97 12.48
CA ILE A 58 11.65 12.26 11.21
C ILE A 58 11.11 13.20 10.12
N LEU A 59 10.10 14.01 10.43
CA LEU A 59 9.53 14.97 9.47
C LEU A 59 10.54 16.07 9.08
N LEU A 60 11.39 16.51 10.01
CA LEU A 60 12.48 17.43 9.71
C LEU A 60 13.56 16.79 8.82
N ASP A 61 13.89 15.51 9.06
CA ASP A 61 14.79 14.75 8.20
C ASP A 61 14.21 14.65 6.78
N PHE A 62 12.91 14.41 6.64
CA PHE A 62 12.23 14.38 5.33
C PHE A 62 12.22 15.73 4.63
N LEU A 63 12.16 16.84 5.37
CA LEU A 63 12.21 18.18 4.79
C LEU A 63 13.54 18.45 4.07
N ALA A 64 14.64 17.83 4.52
CA ALA A 64 15.95 17.96 3.88
C ALA A 64 15.99 17.42 2.44
N LEU A 65 15.08 16.50 2.09
CA LEU A 65 14.94 15.92 0.75
C LEU A 65 14.12 16.78 -0.22
N LYS A 66 13.74 18.01 0.19
CA LYS A 66 13.05 18.98 -0.67
C LYS A 66 13.68 19.15 -2.07
N PRO A 67 15.01 19.18 -2.25
CA PRO A 67 15.61 19.28 -3.59
C PRO A 67 15.26 18.12 -4.52
N ASN A 68 15.00 16.92 -3.99
CA ASN A 68 14.53 15.79 -4.79
C ASN A 68 13.04 15.92 -5.12
N TYR A 69 12.22 16.33 -4.15
CA TYR A 69 10.77 16.44 -4.33
C TYR A 69 10.35 17.40 -5.44
N ILE A 70 11.11 18.50 -5.62
CA ILE A 70 10.82 19.51 -6.66
C ILE A 70 11.06 18.99 -8.09
N LEU A 71 11.80 17.88 -8.24
CA LEU A 71 12.05 17.25 -9.54
C LEU A 71 10.92 16.30 -9.95
N ILE A 72 10.12 15.82 -8.99
CA ILE A 72 8.97 14.97 -9.24
C ILE A 72 7.84 15.83 -9.83
N PRO A 73 7.28 15.46 -11.00
CA PRO A 73 6.25 16.25 -11.65
C PRO A 73 4.97 16.32 -10.82
N LYS A 74 4.23 17.43 -10.97
CA LYS A 74 2.96 17.61 -10.28
C LYS A 74 1.89 16.64 -10.78
N HIS A 75 1.83 16.38 -12.08
CA HIS A 75 0.85 15.52 -12.73
C HIS A 75 1.56 14.43 -13.53
N PRO A 76 0.93 13.26 -13.75
CA PRO A 76 1.47 12.23 -14.63
C PRO A 76 1.73 12.78 -16.03
N SER A 77 2.91 12.49 -16.58
CA SER A 77 3.24 12.87 -17.96
C SER A 77 2.71 11.81 -18.93
N PRO A 78 2.11 12.19 -20.07
CA PRO A 78 1.71 11.24 -21.11
C PRO A 78 2.92 10.41 -21.58
N GLY A 79 2.78 9.08 -21.60
CA GLY A 79 3.85 8.16 -22.02
C GLY A 79 4.83 7.74 -20.92
N GLU A 80 4.84 8.42 -19.77
CA GLU A 80 5.74 8.15 -18.64
C GLU A 80 5.02 7.38 -17.52
N ILE A 81 4.45 6.22 -17.87
CA ILE A 81 3.59 5.46 -16.95
C ILE A 81 4.30 5.02 -15.65
N ASN A 82 5.62 4.84 -15.71
CA ASN A 82 6.46 4.36 -14.61
C ASN A 82 6.97 5.49 -13.69
N GLN A 83 6.82 6.75 -14.09
CA GLN A 83 7.32 7.87 -13.29
C GLN A 83 6.33 8.27 -12.20
N PRO A 84 6.80 8.62 -10.98
CA PRO A 84 5.93 9.15 -9.94
C PRO A 84 5.43 10.55 -10.31
N ALA A 85 4.26 10.90 -9.77
CA ALA A 85 3.73 12.26 -9.81
C ALA A 85 2.94 12.57 -8.54
N TRP A 86 2.96 13.82 -8.11
CA TRP A 86 2.32 14.24 -6.85
C TRP A 86 0.79 14.11 -6.87
N ILE A 87 0.15 14.45 -8.00
CA ILE A 87 -1.30 14.38 -8.18
C ILE A 87 -1.61 13.16 -9.06
N ASN A 88 -1.49 11.98 -8.45
CA ASN A 88 -1.71 10.68 -9.11
C ASN A 88 -3.08 10.03 -8.77
N GLY A 89 -3.84 10.61 -7.85
CA GLY A 89 -5.20 10.17 -7.51
C GLY A 89 -5.32 8.95 -6.59
N SER A 90 -4.20 8.33 -6.19
CA SER A 90 -4.20 7.10 -5.35
C SER A 90 -3.33 7.21 -4.10
N LEU A 91 -2.13 7.78 -4.20
CA LEU A 91 -1.21 7.97 -3.08
C LEU A 91 -1.21 9.43 -2.63
N PRO A 92 -1.67 9.76 -1.41
CA PRO A 92 -1.60 11.10 -0.86
C PRO A 92 -0.16 11.65 -0.78
N GLY A 93 0.00 12.97 -0.94
CA GLY A 93 1.32 13.58 -1.04
C GLY A 93 2.20 13.42 0.21
N LEU A 94 1.63 13.46 1.41
CA LEU A 94 2.40 13.24 2.64
C LEU A 94 2.82 11.79 2.82
N ASP A 95 2.00 10.84 2.35
CA ASP A 95 2.33 9.42 2.38
C ASP A 95 3.47 9.12 1.41
N ALA A 96 3.45 9.76 0.23
CA ALA A 96 4.54 9.72 -0.74
C ALA A 96 5.84 10.32 -0.19
N VAL A 97 5.77 11.46 0.51
CA VAL A 97 6.94 12.06 1.21
C VAL A 97 7.47 11.11 2.28
N ALA A 98 6.59 10.49 3.07
CA ALA A 98 7.01 9.57 4.12
C ALA A 98 7.69 8.34 3.56
N LEU A 99 7.09 7.69 2.56
CA LEU A 99 7.65 6.52 1.88
C LEU A 99 9.02 6.82 1.26
N TYR A 100 9.10 7.90 0.48
CA TYR A 100 10.35 8.35 -0.13
C TYR A 100 11.42 8.62 0.94
N GLY A 101 11.03 9.35 1.99
CA GLY A 101 11.92 9.73 3.09
C GLY A 101 12.47 8.53 3.86
N PHE A 102 11.61 7.58 4.21
CA PHE A 102 12.03 6.36 4.91
C PHE A 102 13.02 5.53 4.11
N ILE A 103 12.75 5.31 2.82
CA ILE A 103 13.67 4.60 1.93
C ILE A 103 15.01 5.33 1.82
N SER A 104 14.97 6.65 1.62
CA SER A 104 16.18 7.47 1.44
C SER A 104 17.07 7.50 2.68
N GLN A 105 16.45 7.53 3.86
CA GLN A 105 17.12 7.61 5.14
C GLN A 105 17.66 6.26 5.61
N TYR A 106 16.82 5.22 5.58
CA TYR A 106 17.16 3.92 6.15
C TYR A 106 17.83 2.97 5.17
N LYS A 107 17.66 3.20 3.87
CA LYS A 107 18.30 2.42 2.80
C LYS A 107 18.10 0.91 2.99
N PRO A 108 16.84 0.45 3.07
CA PRO A 108 16.53 -0.95 3.36
C PRO A 108 17.20 -1.87 2.33
N SER A 109 17.55 -3.10 2.71
CA SER A 109 18.05 -4.06 1.71
C SER A 109 16.90 -4.56 0.85
N ARG A 110 15.71 -4.70 1.45
CA ARG A 110 14.48 -5.17 0.81
C ARG A 110 13.32 -4.21 1.08
N TYR A 111 12.59 -3.90 0.02
CA TYR A 111 11.29 -3.25 0.07
C TYR A 111 10.25 -4.22 -0.49
N PHE A 112 9.36 -4.69 0.37
CA PHE A 112 8.24 -5.54 0.01
C PHE A 112 6.98 -4.68 -0.05
N GLU A 113 6.15 -4.90 -1.06
CA GLU A 113 4.88 -4.22 -1.22
C GLU A 113 3.77 -5.23 -1.49
N ILE A 114 2.71 -5.18 -0.68
CA ILE A 114 1.46 -5.87 -0.99
C ILE A 114 0.61 -4.87 -1.77
N GLY A 115 0.52 -5.08 -3.08
CA GLY A 115 0.05 -4.13 -4.08
C GLY A 115 1.16 -3.74 -5.08
N VAL A 116 0.77 -3.15 -6.21
CA VAL A 116 1.68 -2.39 -7.08
C VAL A 116 0.99 -1.14 -7.62
N GLY A 117 1.65 0.01 -7.53
CA GLY A 117 0.98 1.27 -7.88
C GLY A 117 1.87 2.50 -7.85
N ASN A 118 1.25 3.64 -7.52
CA ASN A 118 1.98 4.91 -7.44
C ASN A 118 2.96 4.94 -6.26
N SER A 119 2.66 4.26 -5.15
CA SER A 119 3.60 3.94 -4.06
C SER A 119 4.88 3.32 -4.59
N THR A 120 4.78 2.27 -5.40
CA THR A 120 5.94 1.60 -6.00
C THR A 120 6.79 2.54 -6.85
N LYS A 121 6.17 3.48 -7.59
CA LYS A 121 6.91 4.49 -8.39
C LYS A 121 7.69 5.45 -7.50
N PHE A 122 7.08 5.91 -6.40
CA PHE A 122 7.77 6.74 -5.42
C PHE A 122 8.89 5.98 -4.71
N ALA A 123 8.67 4.72 -4.35
CA ALA A 123 9.70 3.85 -3.78
C ALA A 123 10.87 3.67 -4.75
N LYS A 124 10.60 3.35 -6.02
CA LYS A 124 11.63 3.22 -7.06
C LYS A 124 12.43 4.51 -7.26
N GLN A 125 11.77 5.67 -7.25
CA GLN A 125 12.45 6.96 -7.35
C GLN A 125 13.39 7.20 -6.16
N ALA A 126 12.93 6.94 -4.93
CA ALA A 126 13.77 7.07 -3.73
C ALA A 126 14.99 6.11 -3.76
N ILE A 127 14.78 4.88 -4.23
CA ILE A 127 15.84 3.87 -4.40
C ILE A 127 16.88 4.34 -5.41
N ASN A 128 16.44 4.83 -6.57
CA ASN A 128 17.34 5.36 -7.60
C ASN A 128 18.16 6.55 -7.08
N ASP A 129 17.54 7.42 -6.28
CA ASP A 129 18.19 8.63 -5.79
C ASP A 129 19.17 8.36 -4.63
N HIS A 130 18.84 7.43 -3.72
CA HIS A 130 19.53 7.33 -2.42
C HIS A 130 19.90 5.91 -1.95
N SER A 131 19.30 4.87 -2.54
CA SER A 131 19.40 3.49 -2.03
C SER A 131 19.51 2.43 -3.12
N ASN A 132 20.48 2.59 -4.02
CA ASN A 132 20.66 1.77 -5.23
C ASN A 132 20.87 0.24 -5.02
N ARG A 133 20.97 -0.23 -3.77
CA ARG A 133 21.08 -1.65 -3.44
C ARG A 133 19.76 -2.26 -2.93
N THR A 134 18.73 -1.45 -2.70
CA THR A 134 17.42 -1.93 -2.28
C THR A 134 16.76 -2.68 -3.42
N SER A 135 16.29 -3.91 -3.16
CA SER A 135 15.41 -4.64 -4.06
C SER A 135 13.94 -4.39 -3.74
N ILE A 136 13.09 -4.40 -4.77
CA ILE A 136 11.64 -4.22 -4.68
C ILE A 136 10.95 -5.53 -5.06
N THR A 137 10.18 -6.09 -4.13
CA THR A 137 9.27 -7.22 -4.38
C THR A 137 7.83 -6.77 -4.21
N THR A 138 7.01 -6.89 -5.25
CA THR A 138 5.58 -6.55 -5.22
C THR A 138 4.72 -7.82 -5.30
N ILE A 139 3.59 -7.84 -4.59
CA ILE A 139 2.62 -8.92 -4.61
C ILE A 139 1.27 -8.31 -5.00
N ASP A 140 0.82 -8.56 -6.24
CA ASP A 140 -0.45 -8.04 -6.73
C ASP A 140 -1.11 -9.04 -7.71
N PRO A 141 -2.32 -9.57 -7.42
CA PRO A 141 -3.03 -10.45 -8.34
C PRO A 141 -3.51 -9.76 -9.63
N TYR A 142 -3.62 -8.43 -9.63
CA TYR A 142 -4.17 -7.63 -10.72
C TYR A 142 -3.31 -6.38 -10.98
N PRO A 143 -2.02 -6.54 -11.34
CA PRO A 143 -1.11 -5.42 -11.53
C PRO A 143 -1.58 -4.51 -12.67
N MET A 144 -1.40 -3.21 -12.53
CA MET A 144 -1.80 -2.24 -13.54
C MET A 144 -1.09 -2.51 -14.88
N PRO A 145 -1.82 -2.65 -16.00
CA PRO A 145 -1.20 -2.88 -17.31
C PRO A 145 -0.23 -1.77 -17.71
N GLY A 146 0.92 -2.15 -18.27
CA GLY A 146 1.93 -1.22 -18.75
C GLY A 146 2.91 -0.71 -17.69
N VAL A 147 2.69 -1.01 -16.41
CA VAL A 147 3.69 -0.82 -15.37
C VAL A 147 4.74 -1.92 -15.48
N ALA A 148 5.99 -1.54 -15.67
CA ALA A 148 7.14 -2.43 -15.73
C ALA A 148 8.39 -1.70 -15.20
N ASP A 149 9.46 -2.41 -14.91
CA ASP A 149 10.77 -1.86 -14.55
C ASP A 149 10.81 -0.97 -13.28
N ILE A 150 9.72 -0.95 -12.49
CA ILE A 150 9.66 -0.27 -11.18
C ILE A 150 9.76 -1.23 -9.99
N TYR A 151 9.94 -2.52 -10.25
CA TYR A 151 10.17 -3.57 -9.27
C TYR A 151 11.20 -4.57 -9.79
N ASP A 152 11.84 -5.31 -8.88
CA ASP A 152 12.77 -6.38 -9.24
C ASP A 152 12.06 -7.74 -9.32
N THR A 153 11.02 -7.93 -8.50
CA THR A 153 10.18 -9.13 -8.51
C THR A 153 8.71 -8.74 -8.39
N LEU A 154 7.86 -9.34 -9.24
CA LEU A 154 6.40 -9.23 -9.17
C LEU A 154 5.79 -10.63 -9.00
N ILE A 155 5.01 -10.80 -7.94
CA ILE A 155 4.29 -12.02 -7.63
C ILE A 155 2.82 -11.81 -7.97
N ILE A 156 2.37 -12.42 -9.08
CA ILE A 156 0.99 -12.32 -9.55
C ILE A 156 0.14 -13.38 -8.87
N LYS A 157 -0.23 -13.14 -7.61
CA LYS A 157 -1.04 -14.07 -6.81
C LYS A 157 -1.82 -13.32 -5.72
N PRO A 158 -3.06 -13.74 -5.39
CA PRO A 158 -3.76 -13.23 -4.21
C PRO A 158 -2.96 -13.57 -2.95
N LEU A 159 -2.82 -12.59 -2.04
CA LEU A 159 -2.00 -12.73 -0.84
C LEU A 159 -2.50 -13.90 0.04
N GLU A 160 -3.81 -14.05 0.16
CA GLU A 160 -4.46 -15.11 0.93
C GLU A 160 -4.21 -16.53 0.42
N HIS A 161 -3.60 -16.67 -0.76
CA HIS A 161 -3.20 -17.95 -1.31
C HIS A 161 -1.66 -18.11 -1.36
N LEU A 162 -0.90 -17.08 -1.01
CA LEU A 162 0.56 -17.08 -1.03
C LEU A 162 1.13 -17.82 0.19
N ALA A 163 2.26 -18.50 0.00
CA ALA A 163 3.01 -19.09 1.10
C ALA A 163 3.73 -17.95 1.84
N LEU A 164 3.37 -17.71 3.11
CA LEU A 164 3.75 -16.51 3.85
C LEU A 164 5.21 -16.53 4.33
N GLU A 165 5.89 -17.67 4.21
CA GLU A 165 7.32 -17.83 4.52
C GLU A 165 8.21 -16.90 3.69
N ILE A 166 7.68 -16.34 2.59
CA ILE A 166 8.36 -15.28 1.83
C ILE A 166 8.68 -14.05 2.70
N PHE A 167 7.87 -13.75 3.71
CA PHE A 167 8.11 -12.63 4.61
C PHE A 167 9.20 -12.94 5.65
N ASP A 168 9.62 -14.19 5.80
CA ASP A 168 10.77 -14.57 6.64
C ASP A 168 12.09 -14.06 6.05
N GLU A 169 12.10 -13.62 4.78
CA GLU A 169 13.23 -12.97 4.14
C GLU A 169 13.48 -11.53 4.64
N LEU A 170 12.48 -10.91 5.29
CA LEU A 170 12.62 -9.54 5.80
C LEU A 170 13.53 -9.51 7.02
N GLU A 171 14.53 -8.62 6.97
CA GLU A 171 15.46 -8.41 8.06
C GLU A 171 15.19 -7.08 8.78
N ALA A 172 15.81 -6.89 9.95
CA ALA A 172 15.71 -5.64 10.68
C ALA A 172 16.22 -4.47 9.82
N GLY A 173 15.35 -3.49 9.58
CA GLY A 173 15.64 -2.33 8.73
C GLY A 173 15.07 -2.43 7.32
N ASP A 174 14.55 -3.60 6.90
CA ASP A 174 13.76 -3.73 5.69
C ASP A 174 12.35 -3.14 5.86
N ILE A 175 11.67 -2.90 4.74
CA ILE A 175 10.34 -2.28 4.73
C ILE A 175 9.32 -3.25 4.12
N LEU A 176 8.24 -3.49 4.84
CA LEU A 176 7.00 -4.04 4.29
C LEU A 176 5.95 -2.92 4.19
N PHE A 177 5.58 -2.55 2.97
CA PHE A 177 4.54 -1.59 2.66
C PHE A 177 3.24 -2.33 2.30
N ILE A 178 2.13 -1.93 2.93
CA ILE A 178 0.83 -2.60 2.77
C ILE A 178 -0.11 -1.60 2.10
N ASP A 179 -0.41 -1.81 0.82
CA ASP A 179 -1.42 -1.07 0.05
C ASP A 179 -2.33 -2.05 -0.71
N ASN A 180 -2.98 -2.90 0.08
CA ASN A 180 -3.76 -4.03 -0.42
C ASN A 180 -5.20 -3.60 -0.78
N SER A 181 -6.18 -4.51 -0.77
CA SER A 181 -7.55 -4.23 -1.24
C SER A 181 -8.35 -3.20 -0.42
N HIS A 182 -7.88 -2.85 0.79
CA HIS A 182 -8.57 -1.99 1.77
C HIS A 182 -9.94 -2.52 2.21
N ARG A 183 -10.23 -3.82 1.98
CA ARG A 183 -11.51 -4.45 2.33
C ARG A 183 -11.29 -5.66 3.24
N VAL A 184 -11.99 -5.66 4.38
CA VAL A 184 -11.90 -6.74 5.37
C VAL A 184 -13.05 -7.71 5.15
N PHE A 185 -12.74 -8.91 4.68
CA PHE A 185 -13.64 -10.05 4.57
C PHE A 185 -12.99 -11.29 5.16
N MET A 186 -13.76 -12.36 5.38
CA MET A 186 -13.18 -13.65 5.73
C MET A 186 -12.17 -14.06 4.66
N ASN A 187 -10.93 -14.32 5.06
CA ASN A 187 -9.84 -14.72 4.19
C ASN A 187 -9.50 -13.69 3.08
N SER A 188 -9.68 -12.39 3.34
CA SER A 188 -9.12 -11.35 2.47
C SER A 188 -7.65 -11.10 2.79
N ASP A 189 -6.92 -10.55 1.82
CA ASP A 189 -5.57 -10.00 1.99
C ASP A 189 -5.42 -9.13 3.25
N VAL A 190 -6.39 -8.27 3.56
CA VAL A 190 -6.38 -7.46 4.80
C VAL A 190 -6.41 -8.34 6.04
N THR A 191 -7.27 -9.37 6.08
CA THR A 191 -7.31 -10.27 7.23
C THR A 191 -6.01 -11.05 7.41
N VAL A 192 -5.41 -11.51 6.31
CA VAL A 192 -4.13 -12.24 6.33
C VAL A 192 -3.01 -11.33 6.84
N VAL A 193 -2.94 -10.08 6.38
CA VAL A 193 -1.97 -9.10 6.90
C VAL A 193 -2.07 -8.97 8.41
N PHE A 194 -3.28 -8.78 8.95
CA PHE A 194 -3.45 -8.52 10.38
C PHE A 194 -3.34 -9.76 11.27
N LEU A 195 -3.60 -10.96 10.74
CA LEU A 195 -3.64 -12.20 11.54
C LEU A 195 -2.38 -13.05 11.39
N ASP A 196 -1.75 -13.04 10.22
CA ASP A 196 -0.68 -13.98 9.88
C ASP A 196 0.66 -13.31 9.55
N ILE A 197 0.68 -12.01 9.22
CA ILE A 197 1.91 -11.29 8.82
C ILE A 197 2.36 -10.29 9.89
N LEU A 198 1.46 -9.43 10.36
CA LEU A 198 1.81 -8.41 11.36
C LEU A 198 2.01 -9.05 12.75
N PRO A 199 3.00 -8.56 13.53
CA PRO A 199 3.26 -9.01 14.89
C PRO A 199 2.18 -8.58 15.91
#